data_AF-A0A8S3XA72-F1
#
_entry.id   AF-A0A8S3XA72-F1
#
_cell.length_a   1.000
_cell.length_b   1.000
_cell.length_c   1.000
_cell.angle_alpha   90.00
_cell.angle_beta   90.00
_cell.angle_gamma   90.00
#
_symmetry.space_group_name_H-M   'P 1'
#
loop_
_entity.id
_entity.type
_entity.pdbx_description
1 polymer ?
#
loop_
_entity_poly.entity_id
_entity_poly.type
_entity_poly.pdbx_seq_one_letter_code
_entity_poly.pdbx_strand_id
1 'polypeptide(L)'
;MRAYYRAKGEETAGIAYRARMHCFFAELEPSIPVTEQNLADRVRYIMRSKIFDDAELERLRREAIPSSNELATAGDEAPQATDQLPRVEAAMDLPVVGDSDDDEMVSHELEQMRSILEEAILETRSMPLENRPRLPRIPLSKRNRAVVRALNPMLATYLEASRDLCETDSVLFGAAVAACRIIGAKLPMAGRATKQSSAIPAWRKRIEDRIAKARALIGRLISFRSGNNRPRVVRTVRMAFAGTNISLSQPDITQKLTERIDDLKQKIAAWGKRIRRFIERSRRFNQNRLFQSDQNRLYKSL
;
A
#
# COMPACT_ATOMS: atom_id res chain seq x y z
N MET A 1 -11.76 11.40 -18.70
CA MET A 1 -12.71 11.89 -17.67
C MET A 1 -14.07 12.26 -18.26
N ARG A 2 -14.15 12.97 -19.41
CA ARG A 2 -15.43 13.26 -20.11
C ARG A 2 -16.29 12.01 -20.36
N ALA A 3 -15.73 10.98 -21.01
CA ALA A 3 -16.41 9.69 -21.22
C ALA A 3 -16.87 8.99 -19.94
N TYR A 4 -16.14 9.19 -18.82
CA TYR A 4 -16.51 8.62 -17.52
C TYR A 4 -17.73 9.34 -16.93
N TYR A 5 -17.77 10.68 -16.99
CA TYR A 5 -18.92 11.45 -16.50
C TYR A 5 -20.16 11.22 -17.36
N ARG A 6 -20.00 11.11 -18.69
CA ARG A 6 -21.09 10.74 -19.61
C ARG A 6 -21.68 9.36 -19.28
N ALA A 7 -20.83 8.36 -19.00
CA ALA A 7 -21.27 7.02 -18.62
C ALA A 7 -21.91 6.92 -17.22
N LYS A 8 -21.70 7.92 -16.35
CA LYS A 8 -22.19 7.96 -14.96
C LYS A 8 -23.40 8.89 -14.75
N GLY A 9 -23.62 9.85 -15.65
CA GLY A 9 -24.74 10.79 -15.61
C GLY A 9 -26.11 10.14 -15.86
N GLU A 10 -26.14 8.95 -16.46
CA GLU A 10 -27.35 8.12 -16.56
C GLU A 10 -27.47 7.29 -15.27
N GLU A 11 -28.35 7.71 -14.36
CA GLU A 11 -28.42 7.37 -12.93
C GLU A 11 -28.64 5.88 -12.56
N THR A 12 -28.65 4.95 -13.50
CA THR A 12 -29.02 3.55 -13.22
C THR A 12 -28.04 2.58 -13.86
N ALA A 13 -27.01 2.17 -13.11
CA ALA A 13 -26.39 0.84 -13.10
C ALA A 13 -24.90 0.93 -12.71
N GLY A 14 -24.60 0.71 -11.42
CA GLY A 14 -23.22 0.61 -10.91
C GLY A 14 -22.38 -0.53 -11.51
N ILE A 15 -22.97 -1.39 -12.33
CA ILE A 15 -22.34 -2.62 -12.83
C ILE A 15 -21.92 -2.52 -14.31
N ALA A 16 -22.58 -1.67 -15.12
CA ALA A 16 -22.37 -1.62 -16.58
C ALA A 16 -21.65 -0.35 -17.11
N TYR A 17 -21.20 0.56 -16.24
CA TYR A 17 -20.59 1.83 -16.68
C TYR A 17 -19.28 1.67 -17.46
N ARG A 18 -18.55 0.55 -17.32
CA ARG A 18 -17.23 0.35 -17.95
C ARG A 18 -17.32 0.17 -19.46
N ALA A 19 -18.28 -0.64 -19.91
CA ALA A 19 -18.54 -0.86 -21.33
C ALA A 19 -19.01 0.44 -22.00
N ARG A 20 -19.96 1.16 -21.38
CA ARG A 20 -20.43 2.46 -21.88
C ARG A 20 -19.32 3.52 -21.95
N MET A 21 -18.50 3.60 -20.90
CA MET A 21 -17.35 4.50 -20.87
C MET A 21 -16.35 4.18 -21.98
N HIS A 22 -16.17 2.90 -22.33
CA HIS A 22 -15.33 2.48 -23.45
C HIS A 22 -15.94 2.88 -24.79
N CYS A 23 -17.24 2.67 -25.01
CA CYS A 23 -17.94 3.15 -26.21
C CYS A 23 -17.78 4.67 -26.40
N PHE A 24 -18.08 5.47 -25.37
CA PHE A 24 -17.92 6.92 -25.43
C PHE A 24 -16.46 7.36 -25.61
N PHE A 25 -15.50 6.58 -25.11
CA PHE A 25 -14.09 6.89 -25.32
C PHE A 25 -13.67 6.58 -26.76
N ALA A 26 -14.15 5.48 -27.34
CA ALA A 26 -13.89 5.13 -28.73
C ALA A 26 -14.51 6.14 -29.71
N GLU A 27 -15.66 6.73 -29.37
CA GLU A 27 -16.26 7.85 -30.12
C GLU A 27 -15.40 9.12 -30.08
N LEU A 28 -14.88 9.47 -28.90
CA LEU A 28 -14.12 10.70 -28.70
C LEU A 28 -12.69 10.60 -29.26
N GLU A 29 -12.05 9.45 -29.12
CA GLU A 29 -10.66 9.23 -29.54
C GLU A 29 -10.49 7.85 -30.23
N PRO A 30 -10.91 7.74 -31.51
CA PRO A 30 -10.84 6.48 -32.26
C PRO A 30 -9.40 6.00 -32.49
N SER A 31 -8.42 6.90 -32.40
CA SER A 31 -7.01 6.63 -32.70
C SER A 31 -6.30 5.81 -31.61
N ILE A 32 -6.86 5.73 -30.40
CA ILE A 32 -6.18 5.11 -29.25
C ILE A 32 -6.84 3.76 -28.90
N PRO A 33 -6.20 2.62 -29.19
CA PRO A 33 -6.72 1.32 -28.79
C PRO A 33 -6.54 1.11 -27.28
N VAL A 34 -7.64 1.16 -26.53
CA VAL A 34 -7.65 0.94 -25.08
C VAL A 34 -8.69 -0.12 -24.73
N THR A 35 -8.41 -0.97 -23.75
CA THR A 35 -9.38 -1.93 -23.21
C THR A 35 -10.25 -1.29 -22.12
N GLU A 36 -11.48 -1.77 -21.93
CA GLU A 36 -12.40 -1.27 -20.89
C GLU A 36 -11.74 -1.21 -19.50
N GLN A 37 -10.98 -2.26 -19.16
CA GLN A 37 -10.30 -2.38 -17.88
C GLN A 37 -9.17 -1.34 -17.72
N ASN A 38 -8.39 -1.09 -18.78
CA ASN A 38 -7.31 -0.09 -18.75
C ASN A 38 -7.88 1.31 -18.53
N LEU A 39 -8.99 1.63 -19.20
CA LEU A 39 -9.68 2.91 -19.05
C LEU A 39 -10.22 3.10 -17.62
N ALA A 40 -10.81 2.06 -17.03
CA ALA A 40 -11.28 2.08 -15.65
C ALA A 40 -10.14 2.27 -14.64
N ASP A 41 -9.00 1.61 -14.85
CA ASP A 41 -7.83 1.74 -13.98
C ASP A 41 -7.22 3.15 -14.07
N ARG A 42 -7.20 3.76 -15.26
CA ARG A 42 -6.76 5.16 -15.44
C ARG A 42 -7.67 6.15 -14.72
N VAL A 43 -8.99 5.97 -14.79
CA VAL A 43 -9.93 6.83 -14.05
C VAL A 43 -9.72 6.73 -12.54
N ARG A 44 -9.56 5.50 -12.01
CA ARG A 44 -9.26 5.30 -10.57
C ARG A 44 -7.95 5.94 -10.16
N TYR A 45 -6.93 5.84 -11.02
CA TYR A 45 -5.65 6.47 -10.79
C TYR A 45 -5.82 7.99 -10.69
N ILE A 46 -6.44 8.62 -11.71
CA ILE A 46 -6.68 10.07 -11.76
C ILE A 46 -7.44 10.56 -10.51
N MET A 47 -8.48 9.85 -10.08
CA MET A 47 -9.24 10.19 -8.87
C MET A 47 -8.43 10.05 -7.58
N ARG A 48 -7.53 9.06 -7.51
CA ARG A 48 -6.70 8.83 -6.32
C ARG A 48 -5.54 9.80 -6.23
N SER A 49 -4.95 10.16 -7.37
CA SER A 49 -3.77 11.01 -7.45
C SER A 49 -4.07 12.50 -7.44
N LYS A 50 -5.35 12.91 -7.48
CA LYS A 50 -5.79 14.33 -7.49
C LYS A 50 -5.04 15.17 -8.54
N ILE A 51 -4.86 14.62 -9.75
CA ILE A 51 -4.13 15.30 -10.83
C ILE A 51 -4.89 16.51 -11.37
N PHE A 52 -6.23 16.46 -11.32
CA PHE A 52 -7.10 17.58 -11.65
C PHE A 52 -7.63 18.22 -10.38
N ASP A 53 -7.70 19.54 -10.38
CA ASP A 53 -8.35 20.29 -9.30
C ASP A 53 -9.88 20.08 -9.34
N ASP A 54 -10.56 20.29 -8.22
CA ASP A 54 -11.99 20.02 -8.10
C ASP A 54 -12.80 20.90 -9.09
N ALA A 55 -12.35 22.13 -9.33
CA ALA A 55 -12.92 23.04 -10.34
C ALA A 55 -12.76 22.53 -11.78
N GLU A 56 -11.64 21.88 -12.11
CA GLU A 56 -11.39 21.31 -13.43
C GLU A 56 -12.24 20.05 -13.67
N LEU A 57 -12.42 19.23 -12.62
CA LEU A 57 -13.29 18.07 -12.67
C LEU A 57 -14.76 18.48 -12.88
N GLU A 58 -15.21 19.57 -12.25
CA GLU A 58 -16.55 20.11 -12.48
C GLU A 58 -16.72 20.67 -13.89
N ARG A 59 -15.73 21.38 -14.44
CA ARG A 59 -15.76 21.83 -15.83
C ARG A 59 -15.90 20.64 -16.79
N LEU A 60 -15.10 19.60 -16.60
CA LEU A 60 -15.15 18.37 -17.41
C LEU A 60 -16.47 17.60 -17.23
N ARG A 61 -17.12 17.73 -16.07
CA ARG A 61 -18.46 17.16 -15.83
C ARG A 61 -19.53 17.91 -16.60
N ARG A 62 -19.48 19.24 -16.61
CA ARG A 62 -20.40 20.09 -17.38
C ARG A 62 -20.26 19.86 -18.89
N GLU A 63 -19.04 19.76 -19.40
CA GLU A 63 -18.77 19.46 -20.82
C GLU A 63 -19.25 18.06 -21.25
N ALA A 64 -19.34 17.11 -20.33
CA ALA A 64 -19.69 15.72 -20.65
C ALA A 64 -21.20 15.45 -20.75
N ILE A 65 -22.03 16.37 -20.25
CA ILE A 65 -23.49 16.30 -20.30
C ILE A 65 -23.94 17.40 -21.27
N PRO A 66 -24.10 17.11 -22.58
CA PRO A 66 -24.72 18.07 -23.48
C PRO A 66 -26.13 18.37 -22.97
N SER A 67 -26.43 19.66 -22.84
CA SER A 67 -27.75 20.15 -22.45
C SER A 67 -28.78 19.71 -23.51
N SER A 68 -29.46 18.60 -23.28
CA SER A 68 -30.76 18.34 -23.91
C SER A 68 -31.77 19.28 -23.26
N ASN A 69 -31.73 20.55 -23.65
CA ASN A 69 -32.82 21.49 -23.38
C ASN A 69 -32.82 22.60 -24.44
N GLU A 70 -33.07 22.23 -25.69
CA GLU A 70 -33.59 23.14 -26.70
C GLU A 70 -34.99 22.65 -27.10
N LEU A 71 -36.01 23.21 -26.43
CA LEU A 71 -37.39 23.53 -26.87
C LEU A 71 -38.39 23.39 -25.70
N ALA A 72 -39.12 24.48 -25.44
CA ALA A 72 -40.17 24.72 -24.42
C ALA A 72 -39.63 25.00 -22.99
N THR A 73 -39.85 26.14 -22.34
CA THR A 73 -40.82 27.23 -22.47
C THR A 73 -40.28 28.49 -21.79
N ALA A 74 -40.70 29.64 -22.29
CA ALA A 74 -40.40 31.00 -21.83
C ALA A 74 -40.94 31.35 -20.43
N GLY A 75 -40.31 32.39 -19.84
CA GLY A 75 -40.67 33.06 -18.57
C GLY A 75 -39.83 32.53 -17.40
N ASP A 76 -39.12 33.32 -16.59
CA ASP A 76 -39.11 34.76 -16.41
C ASP A 76 -37.82 35.16 -15.66
N GLU A 77 -37.54 36.45 -15.73
CA GLU A 77 -36.41 37.27 -15.31
C GLU A 77 -35.49 36.86 -14.12
N ALA A 78 -34.18 37.07 -14.33
CA ALA A 78 -33.25 37.43 -13.26
C ALA A 78 -33.25 38.96 -13.09
N PRO A 79 -32.93 39.48 -11.89
CA PRO A 79 -31.65 40.19 -11.83
C PRO A 79 -30.84 39.99 -10.54
N GLN A 80 -29.61 40.48 -10.64
CA GLN A 80 -28.42 40.29 -9.81
C GLN A 80 -28.46 40.87 -8.38
N ALA A 81 -27.57 40.29 -7.57
CA ALA A 81 -26.69 40.90 -6.55
C ALA A 81 -27.31 41.59 -5.33
N THR A 82 -26.99 41.07 -4.13
CA THR A 82 -26.14 41.80 -3.16
C THR A 82 -25.64 40.86 -2.07
N ASP A 83 -24.37 41.05 -1.76
CA ASP A 83 -23.65 40.66 -0.55
C ASP A 83 -24.39 41.16 0.71
N GLN A 84 -24.60 40.30 1.71
CA GLN A 84 -24.69 40.65 3.14
C GLN A 84 -24.90 39.43 4.05
N LEU A 85 -23.99 39.30 5.01
CA LEU A 85 -24.14 38.56 6.28
C LEU A 85 -25.39 39.02 7.05
N PRO A 86 -26.11 38.11 7.71
CA PRO A 86 -26.87 38.46 8.91
C PRO A 86 -26.27 37.79 10.14
N ARG A 87 -25.66 38.62 10.99
CA ARG A 87 -25.66 38.41 12.44
C ARG A 87 -27.07 38.75 12.93
N VAL A 88 -27.82 37.77 13.44
CA VAL A 88 -28.92 38.02 14.38
C VAL A 88 -28.91 36.92 15.43
N GLU A 89 -28.68 37.35 16.66
CA GLU A 89 -28.89 36.60 17.89
C GLU A 89 -30.36 36.19 17.98
N ALA A 90 -30.63 34.89 18.11
CA ALA A 90 -31.91 34.38 18.60
C ALA A 90 -31.63 33.11 19.40
N ALA A 91 -31.67 33.27 20.72
CA ALA A 91 -31.80 32.17 21.66
C ALA A 91 -33.08 31.39 21.33
N MET A 92 -32.94 30.11 21.00
CA MET A 92 -34.01 29.12 21.14
C MET A 92 -33.39 27.78 21.54
N ASP A 93 -33.97 27.25 22.62
CA ASP A 93 -33.66 26.03 23.34
C ASP A 93 -33.23 24.84 22.48
N LEU A 94 -32.06 24.29 22.81
CA LEU A 94 -31.78 22.88 22.59
C LEU A 94 -32.48 22.08 23.70
N PRO A 95 -33.14 20.95 23.38
CA PRO A 95 -33.73 20.10 24.40
C PRO A 95 -32.61 19.52 25.26
N VAL A 96 -32.60 19.91 26.54
CA VAL A 96 -31.96 19.16 27.62
C VAL A 96 -32.74 17.85 27.75
N VAL A 97 -32.19 16.77 27.18
CA VAL A 97 -32.52 15.40 27.57
C VAL A 97 -31.20 14.66 27.69
N GLY A 98 -30.92 14.21 28.91
CA GLY A 98 -29.57 13.89 29.37
C GLY A 98 -28.97 12.60 28.86
N ASP A 99 -27.65 12.56 29.01
CA ASP A 99 -26.97 11.37 29.52
C ASP A 99 -25.76 11.86 30.35
N SER A 100 -25.94 11.95 31.67
CA SER A 100 -24.90 12.39 32.61
C SER A 100 -23.77 11.38 32.76
N ASP A 101 -23.98 10.14 32.32
CA ASP A 101 -23.01 9.05 32.46
C ASP A 101 -21.96 9.05 31.32
N ASP A 102 -22.30 9.53 30.12
CA ASP A 102 -21.39 9.58 28.97
C ASP A 102 -20.31 10.68 29.10
N ASP A 103 -20.64 11.82 29.72
CA ASP A 103 -19.69 12.93 29.92
C ASP A 103 -18.67 12.61 31.04
N GLU A 104 -19.12 11.95 32.12
CA GLU A 104 -18.24 11.43 33.16
C GLU A 104 -17.28 10.35 32.62
N MET A 105 -17.77 9.43 31.79
CA MET A 105 -16.94 8.38 31.19
C MET A 105 -15.86 8.95 30.24
N VAL A 106 -16.21 9.92 29.39
CA VAL A 106 -15.26 10.58 28.48
C VAL A 106 -14.21 11.39 29.26
N SER A 107 -14.61 12.05 30.35
CA SER A 107 -13.68 12.77 31.22
C SER A 107 -12.66 11.84 31.89
N HIS A 108 -13.11 10.67 32.34
CA HIS A 108 -12.25 9.66 32.96
C HIS A 108 -11.28 9.02 31.96
N GLU A 109 -11.71 8.75 30.71
CA GLU A 109 -10.80 8.27 29.66
C GLU A 109 -9.71 9.30 29.31
N LEU A 110 -10.05 10.58 29.27
CA LEU A 110 -9.08 11.66 29.03
C LEU A 110 -8.10 11.81 30.20
N GLU A 111 -8.56 11.68 31.43
CA GLU A 111 -7.71 11.74 32.62
C GLU A 111 -6.75 10.55 32.70
N GLN A 112 -7.23 9.35 32.34
CA GLN A 112 -6.36 8.17 32.21
C GLN A 112 -5.27 8.38 31.14
N MET A 113 -5.63 8.97 29.99
CA MET A 113 -4.66 9.29 28.94
C MET A 113 -3.62 10.32 29.40
N ARG A 114 -4.04 11.32 30.19
CA ARG A 114 -3.14 12.32 30.79
C ARG A 114 -2.19 11.67 31.79
N SER A 115 -2.68 10.81 32.67
CA SER A 115 -1.86 10.08 33.64
C SER A 115 -0.79 9.22 32.96
N ILE A 116 -1.16 8.47 31.91
CA ILE A 116 -0.22 7.66 31.13
C ILE A 116 0.84 8.54 30.43
N LEU A 117 0.45 9.72 29.96
CA LEU A 117 1.36 10.68 29.33
C LEU A 117 2.39 11.20 30.34
N GLU A 118 1.95 11.61 31.53
CA GLU A 118 2.83 12.11 32.59
C GLU A 118 3.82 11.04 33.06
N GLU A 119 3.35 9.83 33.31
CA GLU A 119 4.20 8.69 33.68
C GLU A 119 5.28 8.43 32.61
N ALA A 120 4.88 8.38 31.33
CA ALA A 120 5.81 8.13 30.23
C ALA A 120 6.86 9.26 30.06
N ILE A 121 6.47 10.52 30.28
CA ILE A 121 7.40 11.66 30.24
C ILE A 121 8.39 11.58 31.40
N LEU A 122 7.92 11.30 32.62
CA LEU A 122 8.79 11.16 33.80
C LEU A 122 9.80 10.02 33.63
N GLU A 123 9.35 8.85 33.18
CA GLU A 123 10.24 7.72 32.88
C GLU A 123 11.30 8.08 31.83
N THR A 124 10.90 8.82 30.78
CA THR A 124 11.81 9.20 29.69
C THR A 124 12.86 10.21 30.14
N ARG A 125 12.51 11.13 31.04
CA ARG A 125 13.45 12.10 31.63
C ARG A 125 14.54 11.41 32.46
N SER A 126 14.16 10.37 33.22
CA SER A 126 15.11 9.60 34.03
C SER A 126 15.94 8.59 33.21
N MET A 127 15.62 8.39 31.93
CA MET A 127 16.26 7.40 31.07
C MET A 127 17.29 8.03 30.12
N PRO A 128 18.57 7.60 30.16
CA PRO A 128 19.56 8.07 29.20
C PRO A 128 19.21 7.63 27.78
N LEU A 129 19.59 8.43 26.78
CA LEU A 129 19.24 8.23 25.37
C LEU A 129 19.55 6.82 24.84
N GLU A 130 20.66 6.22 25.30
CA GLU A 130 21.11 4.89 24.88
C GLU A 130 20.17 3.76 25.33
N ASN A 131 19.45 3.98 26.43
CA ASN A 131 18.54 3.00 27.02
C ASN A 131 17.09 3.19 26.56
N ARG A 132 16.80 4.16 25.69
CA ARG A 132 15.45 4.39 25.20
C ARG A 132 14.99 3.25 24.28
N PRO A 133 13.79 2.67 24.50
CA PRO A 133 13.27 1.60 23.66
C PRO A 133 12.99 2.12 22.25
N ARG A 134 13.09 1.26 21.24
CA ARG A 134 12.71 1.66 19.88
C ARG A 134 11.20 1.72 19.75
N LEU A 135 10.68 2.84 19.26
CA LEU A 135 9.24 2.98 19.04
C LEU A 135 8.80 2.16 17.81
N PRO A 136 7.81 1.27 17.92
CA PRO A 136 7.26 0.55 16.78
C PRO A 136 6.48 1.51 15.87
N ARG A 137 6.42 1.19 14.57
CA ARG A 137 5.59 1.95 13.64
C ARG A 137 4.11 1.64 13.89
N ILE A 138 3.37 2.65 14.35
CA ILE A 138 1.93 2.54 14.59
C ILE A 138 1.17 2.59 13.24
N PRO A 139 0.26 1.65 12.95
CA PRO A 139 -0.55 1.69 11.73
C PRO A 139 -1.57 2.83 11.78
N LEU A 140 -1.88 3.43 10.63
CA LEU A 140 -2.80 4.57 10.49
C LEU A 140 -4.28 4.14 10.54
N SER A 141 -4.72 3.56 11.66
CA SER A 141 -6.13 3.21 11.91
C SER A 141 -6.94 4.43 12.39
N LYS A 142 -8.28 4.38 12.28
CA LYS A 142 -9.16 5.44 12.82
C LYS A 142 -8.94 5.65 14.32
N ARG A 143 -8.88 4.55 15.09
CA ARG A 143 -8.62 4.54 16.55
C ARG A 143 -7.27 5.16 16.89
N ASN A 144 -6.20 4.74 16.22
CA ASN A 144 -4.85 5.23 16.51
C ASN A 144 -4.72 6.73 16.22
N ARG A 145 -5.39 7.23 15.17
CA ARG A 145 -5.46 8.67 14.89
C ARG A 145 -6.26 9.43 15.94
N ALA A 146 -7.33 8.85 16.49
CA ALA A 146 -8.09 9.48 17.56
C ALA A 146 -7.24 9.64 18.82
N VAL A 147 -6.49 8.60 19.22
CA VAL A 147 -5.55 8.65 20.35
C VAL A 147 -4.50 9.75 20.16
N VAL A 148 -3.85 9.81 18.99
CA VAL A 148 -2.84 10.86 18.71
C VAL A 148 -3.48 12.26 18.73
N ARG A 149 -4.68 12.42 18.18
CA ARG A 149 -5.39 13.72 18.21
C ARG A 149 -5.76 14.15 19.62
N ALA A 150 -6.14 13.22 20.50
CA ALA A 150 -6.46 13.52 21.89
C ALA A 150 -5.20 13.87 22.71
N LEU A 151 -4.04 13.26 22.42
CA LEU A 151 -2.79 13.57 23.10
C LEU A 151 -2.16 14.90 22.66
N ASN A 152 -2.33 15.32 21.40
CA ASN A 152 -1.68 16.53 20.87
C ASN A 152 -2.00 17.83 21.66
N PRO A 153 -3.25 18.12 22.05
CA PRO A 153 -3.57 19.27 22.90
C PRO A 153 -2.91 19.20 24.27
N MET A 154 -2.89 18.01 24.90
CA MET A 154 -2.24 17.80 26.20
C MET A 154 -0.75 18.06 26.11
N LEU A 155 -0.12 17.62 25.01
CA LEU A 155 1.31 17.78 24.75
C LEU A 155 1.71 19.25 24.63
N ALA A 156 0.87 20.11 24.07
CA ALA A 156 1.16 21.54 23.88
C ALA A 156 1.53 22.21 25.22
N THR A 157 0.81 21.90 26.29
CA THR A 157 1.08 22.42 27.64
C THR A 157 2.46 22.03 28.17
N TYR A 158 2.90 20.78 27.94
CA TYR A 158 4.24 20.33 28.37
C TYR A 158 5.36 20.90 27.50
N LEU A 159 5.09 21.15 26.22
CA LEU A 159 6.06 21.78 25.31
C LEU A 159 6.27 23.26 25.63
N GLU A 160 5.20 24.00 25.95
CA GLU A 160 5.30 25.40 26.38
C GLU A 160 6.07 25.55 27.71
N ALA A 161 5.98 24.56 28.59
CA ALA A 161 6.73 24.52 29.84
C ALA A 161 8.20 24.06 29.67
N SER A 162 8.59 23.56 28.51
CA SER A 162 9.94 23.04 28.26
C SER A 162 10.95 24.18 28.06
N ARG A 163 12.11 24.08 28.72
CA ARG A 163 13.15 25.13 28.70
C ARG A 163 14.35 24.80 27.82
N ASP A 164 14.56 23.52 27.53
CA ASP A 164 15.73 23.02 26.80
C ASP A 164 15.33 22.00 25.73
N LEU A 165 16.22 21.79 24.76
CA LEU A 165 16.06 20.81 23.70
C LEU A 165 15.99 19.38 24.26
N CYS A 166 16.78 19.06 25.29
CA CYS A 166 16.76 17.73 25.91
C CYS A 166 15.42 17.44 26.60
N GLU A 167 14.84 18.46 27.22
CA GLU A 167 13.50 18.38 27.83
C GLU A 167 12.44 18.22 26.75
N THR A 168 12.53 18.99 25.67
CA THR A 168 11.62 18.90 24.52
C THR A 168 11.64 17.50 23.90
N ASP A 169 12.83 16.94 23.69
CA ASP A 169 13.02 15.58 23.16
C ASP A 169 12.43 14.52 24.10
N SER A 170 12.64 14.67 25.41
CA SER A 170 12.09 13.76 26.42
C SER A 170 10.56 13.81 26.47
N VAL A 171 9.97 15.00 26.33
CA VAL A 171 8.52 15.20 26.24
C VAL A 171 7.94 14.58 24.97
N LEU A 172 8.56 14.81 23.81
CA LEU A 172 8.12 14.25 22.53
C LEU A 172 8.23 12.72 22.50
N PHE A 173 9.34 12.18 23.00
CA PHE A 173 9.54 10.74 23.08
C PHE A 173 8.58 10.10 24.08
N GLY A 174 8.39 10.69 25.26
CA GLY A 174 7.41 10.26 26.26
C GLY A 174 5.99 10.23 25.70
N ALA A 175 5.58 11.25 24.94
CA ALA A 175 4.30 11.27 24.26
C ALA A 175 4.13 10.14 23.24
N ALA A 176 5.19 9.81 22.50
CA ALA A 176 5.16 8.69 21.57
C ALA A 176 5.12 7.32 22.28
N VAL A 177 5.78 7.19 23.43
CA VAL A 177 5.68 6.02 24.32
C VAL A 177 4.26 5.88 24.87
N ALA A 178 3.66 6.97 25.36
CA ALA A 178 2.28 6.99 25.86
C ALA A 178 1.29 6.57 24.77
N ALA A 179 1.43 7.10 23.55
CA ALA A 179 0.63 6.67 22.40
C ALA A 179 0.79 5.17 22.11
N CYS A 180 2.01 4.62 22.20
CA CYS A 180 2.24 3.18 22.05
C CYS A 180 1.56 2.37 23.16
N ARG A 181 1.61 2.82 24.43
CA ARG A 181 0.97 2.17 25.57
C ARG A 181 -0.56 2.12 25.42
N ILE A 182 -1.18 3.26 25.11
CA ILE A 182 -2.64 3.38 24.93
C ILE A 182 -3.14 2.52 23.76
N ILE A 183 -2.35 2.41 22.70
CA ILE A 183 -2.68 1.58 21.53
C ILE A 183 -2.39 0.08 21.78
N GLY A 184 -1.66 -0.27 22.84
CA GLY A 184 -1.24 -1.64 23.14
C GLY A 184 -0.10 -2.15 22.25
N ALA A 185 0.71 -1.25 21.69
CA ALA A 185 1.86 -1.60 20.88
C ALA A 185 3.03 -2.07 21.77
N LYS A 186 3.53 -3.28 21.52
CA LYS A 186 4.66 -3.84 22.27
C LYS A 186 5.94 -3.04 21.97
N LEU A 187 6.44 -2.34 22.99
CA LEU A 187 7.74 -1.67 22.93
C LEU A 187 8.85 -2.74 23.04
N PRO A 188 9.73 -2.90 22.03
CA PRO A 188 10.89 -3.77 22.15
C PRO A 188 11.80 -3.28 23.28
N MET A 189 12.23 -4.20 24.14
CA MET A 189 13.18 -3.92 25.22
C MET A 189 14.43 -3.20 24.68
N ALA A 190 14.89 -2.20 25.42
CA ALA A 190 16.14 -1.50 25.17
C ALA A 190 17.29 -2.51 24.98
N GLY A 191 18.13 -2.28 23.96
CA GLY A 191 19.29 -3.15 23.68
C GLY A 191 19.02 -4.38 22.79
N ARG A 192 17.76 -4.78 22.53
CA ARG A 192 17.48 -5.78 21.47
C ARG A 192 17.43 -5.10 20.12
N ALA A 193 18.61 -4.78 19.58
CA ALA A 193 18.75 -4.55 18.15
C ALA A 193 18.22 -5.79 17.43
N THR A 194 16.99 -5.72 16.89
CA THR A 194 16.53 -6.70 15.92
C THR A 194 17.52 -6.59 14.79
N LYS A 195 18.49 -7.51 14.72
CA LYS A 195 19.43 -7.58 13.60
C LYS A 195 18.55 -7.49 12.36
N GLN A 196 18.74 -6.47 11.54
CA GLN A 196 18.12 -6.47 10.23
C GLN A 196 18.64 -7.73 9.58
N SER A 197 17.81 -8.79 9.57
CA SER A 197 18.10 -9.99 8.83
C SER A 197 18.49 -9.48 7.45
N SER A 198 19.65 -9.90 6.95
CA SER A 198 20.10 -9.60 5.60
C SER A 198 19.06 -10.19 4.65
N ALA A 199 17.95 -9.48 4.47
CA ALA A 199 16.75 -10.02 3.92
C ALA A 199 17.06 -10.27 2.45
N ILE A 200 17.04 -11.54 2.09
CA ILE A 200 17.25 -11.95 0.70
C ILE A 200 16.32 -11.09 -0.16
N PRO A 201 16.85 -10.32 -1.12
CA PRO A 201 16.02 -9.42 -1.91
C PRO A 201 14.86 -10.18 -2.55
N ALA A 202 13.67 -9.59 -2.56
CA ALA A 202 12.45 -10.26 -3.04
C ALA A 202 12.58 -10.81 -4.47
N TRP A 203 13.37 -10.15 -5.34
CA TRP A 203 13.64 -10.66 -6.69
C TRP A 203 14.49 -11.94 -6.69
N ARG A 204 15.44 -12.10 -5.75
CA ARG A 204 16.27 -13.31 -5.63
C ARG A 204 15.40 -14.48 -5.20
N LYS A 205 14.56 -14.28 -4.19
CA LYS A 205 13.58 -15.28 -3.75
C LYS A 205 12.68 -15.74 -4.89
N ARG A 206 12.14 -14.80 -5.69
CA ARG A 206 11.33 -15.13 -6.88
C ARG A 206 12.07 -15.99 -7.91
N ILE A 207 13.38 -15.79 -8.10
CA ILE A 207 14.17 -16.60 -9.03
C ILE A 207 14.45 -17.99 -8.43
N GLU A 208 14.78 -18.06 -7.13
CA GLU A 208 14.96 -19.34 -6.41
C GLU A 208 13.67 -20.19 -6.47
N ASP A 209 12.51 -19.56 -6.28
CA ASP A 209 11.20 -20.23 -6.41
C ASP A 209 10.96 -20.75 -7.83
N ARG A 210 11.34 -19.99 -8.86
CA ARG A 210 11.26 -20.44 -10.27
C ARG A 210 12.17 -21.63 -10.53
N ILE A 211 13.40 -21.61 -10.00
CA ILE A 211 14.35 -22.73 -10.10
C ILE A 211 13.76 -23.97 -9.40
N ALA A 212 13.22 -23.82 -8.20
CA ALA A 212 12.62 -24.93 -7.45
C ALA A 212 11.43 -25.55 -8.20
N LYS A 213 10.52 -24.72 -8.72
CA LYS A 213 9.39 -25.17 -9.54
C LYS A 213 9.85 -25.89 -10.81
N ALA A 214 10.87 -25.37 -11.50
CA ALA A 214 11.42 -26.00 -12.68
C ALA A 214 12.07 -27.36 -12.37
N ARG A 215 12.84 -27.48 -11.28
CA ARG A 215 13.40 -28.77 -10.83
C ARG A 215 12.32 -29.80 -10.49
N ALA A 216 11.27 -29.37 -9.79
CA ALA A 216 10.13 -30.23 -9.46
C ALA A 216 9.37 -30.68 -10.72
N LEU A 217 9.31 -29.85 -11.76
CA LEU A 217 8.73 -30.23 -13.04
C LEU A 217 9.63 -31.22 -13.80
N ILE A 218 10.94 -30.96 -13.87
CA ILE A 218 11.92 -31.89 -14.46
C ILE A 218 11.80 -33.28 -13.83
N GLY A 219 11.76 -33.36 -12.49
CA GLY A 219 11.59 -34.63 -11.79
C GLY A 219 10.33 -35.38 -12.22
N ARG A 220 9.20 -34.68 -12.38
CA ARG A 220 7.94 -35.27 -12.84
C ARG A 220 7.98 -35.71 -14.30
N LEU A 221 8.65 -34.95 -15.18
CA LEU A 221 8.85 -35.34 -16.59
C LEU A 221 9.73 -36.58 -16.71
N ILE A 222 10.80 -36.67 -15.91
CA ILE A 222 11.68 -37.85 -15.86
C ILE A 222 10.89 -39.06 -15.34
N SER A 223 10.13 -38.92 -14.24
CA SER A 223 9.31 -40.01 -13.71
C SER A 223 8.29 -40.53 -14.74
N PHE A 224 7.63 -39.64 -15.47
CA PHE A 224 6.72 -40.02 -16.55
C PHE A 224 7.45 -40.76 -17.68
N ARG A 225 8.62 -40.26 -18.10
CA ARG A 225 9.47 -40.92 -19.11
C ARG A 225 9.91 -42.32 -18.68
N SER A 226 10.12 -42.55 -17.39
CA SER A 226 10.44 -43.86 -16.82
C SER A 226 9.23 -44.80 -16.68
N GLY A 227 8.05 -44.43 -17.20
CA GLY A 227 6.85 -45.28 -17.19
C GLY A 227 5.89 -45.05 -16.02
N ASN A 228 6.09 -44.00 -15.21
CA ASN A 228 5.17 -43.69 -14.11
C ASN A 228 3.91 -42.98 -14.59
N ASN A 229 2.83 -43.74 -14.75
CA ASN A 229 1.54 -43.25 -15.22
C ASN A 229 0.54 -42.88 -14.12
N ARG A 230 1.00 -42.59 -12.90
CA ARG A 230 0.11 -42.13 -11.82
C ARG A 230 -0.65 -40.86 -12.26
N PRO A 231 -1.98 -40.73 -11.98
CA PRO A 231 -2.80 -39.63 -12.48
C PRO A 231 -2.26 -38.23 -12.16
N ARG A 232 -1.65 -38.06 -10.97
CA ARG A 232 -1.02 -36.79 -10.56
C ARG A 232 0.18 -36.40 -11.44
N VAL A 233 0.99 -37.38 -11.84
CA VAL A 233 2.16 -37.17 -12.71
C VAL A 233 1.66 -36.81 -14.10
N VAL A 234 0.77 -37.63 -14.68
CA VAL A 234 0.16 -37.41 -16.01
C VAL A 234 -0.51 -36.03 -16.10
N ARG A 235 -1.29 -35.64 -15.07
CA ARG A 235 -1.92 -34.30 -15.01
C ARG A 235 -0.87 -33.19 -15.04
N THR A 236 0.23 -33.35 -14.30
CA THR A 236 1.31 -32.35 -14.31
C THR A 236 1.95 -32.26 -15.69
N VAL A 237 2.24 -33.39 -16.33
CA VAL A 237 2.84 -33.41 -17.68
C VAL A 237 1.89 -32.75 -18.69
N ARG A 238 0.59 -33.07 -18.65
CA ARG A 238 -0.42 -32.43 -19.50
C ARG A 238 -0.44 -30.91 -19.31
N MET A 239 -0.38 -30.43 -18.06
CA MET A 239 -0.28 -29.00 -17.77
C MET A 239 1.03 -28.37 -18.26
N ALA A 240 2.13 -29.12 -18.28
CA ALA A 240 3.43 -28.64 -18.75
C ALA A 240 3.47 -28.36 -20.26
N PHE A 241 2.58 -29.03 -21.01
CA PHE A 241 2.32 -28.90 -22.43
C PHE A 241 0.96 -28.23 -22.72
N ALA A 242 0.30 -27.64 -21.72
CA ALA A 242 -0.96 -26.94 -21.95
C ALA A 242 -0.76 -25.78 -22.94
N GLY A 243 -1.61 -25.70 -23.96
CA GLY A 243 -1.49 -24.72 -25.04
C GLY A 243 -0.48 -25.09 -26.14
N THR A 244 0.16 -26.26 -26.06
CA THR A 244 0.90 -26.85 -27.19
C THR A 244 0.08 -27.97 -27.82
N ASN A 245 0.18 -28.15 -29.14
CA ASN A 245 -0.54 -29.20 -29.90
C ASN A 245 0.04 -30.62 -29.67
N ILE A 246 0.63 -30.86 -28.49
CA ILE A 246 1.34 -32.10 -28.16
C ILE A 246 0.40 -32.98 -27.34
N SER A 247 0.06 -34.15 -27.89
CA SER A 247 -0.71 -35.16 -27.16
C SER A 247 0.24 -36.17 -26.51
N LEU A 248 -0.12 -36.61 -25.30
CA LEU A 248 0.64 -37.62 -24.55
C LEU A 248 0.66 -39.00 -25.23
N SER A 249 -0.23 -39.23 -26.19
CA SER A 249 -0.35 -40.48 -26.96
C SER A 249 0.45 -40.48 -28.26
N GLN A 250 1.12 -39.38 -28.61
CA GLN A 250 1.94 -39.32 -29.82
C GLN A 250 3.21 -40.18 -29.69
N PRO A 251 3.68 -40.82 -30.77
CA PRO A 251 4.91 -41.62 -30.75
C PRO A 251 6.14 -40.78 -30.36
N ASP A 252 6.17 -39.49 -30.73
CA ASP A 252 7.31 -38.59 -30.50
C ASP A 252 7.34 -37.97 -29.10
N ILE A 253 6.45 -38.38 -28.19
CA ILE A 253 6.32 -37.79 -26.86
C ILE A 253 7.64 -37.87 -26.07
N THR A 254 8.40 -38.95 -26.22
CA THR A 254 9.69 -39.16 -25.54
C THR A 254 10.73 -38.12 -25.95
N GLN A 255 10.77 -37.76 -27.24
CA GLN A 255 11.64 -36.70 -27.74
C GLN A 255 11.19 -35.34 -27.22
N LYS A 256 9.89 -35.04 -27.30
CA LYS A 256 9.31 -33.77 -26.79
C LYS A 256 9.51 -33.58 -25.29
N LEU A 257 9.46 -34.66 -24.51
CA LEU A 257 9.78 -34.63 -23.08
C LEU A 257 11.25 -34.26 -22.85
N THR A 258 12.16 -34.79 -23.67
CA THR A 258 13.60 -34.53 -23.56
C THR A 258 13.92 -33.07 -23.92
N GLU A 259 13.38 -32.58 -25.05
CA GLU A 259 13.46 -31.16 -25.43
C GLU A 259 12.98 -30.24 -24.29
N ARG A 260 11.82 -30.58 -23.70
CA ARG A 260 11.25 -29.80 -22.59
C ARG A 260 12.10 -29.84 -21.32
N ILE A 261 12.73 -30.98 -21.01
CA ILE A 261 13.64 -31.11 -19.88
C ILE A 261 14.88 -30.23 -20.11
N ASP A 262 15.44 -30.24 -21.31
CA ASP A 262 16.65 -29.48 -21.62
C ASP A 262 16.38 -27.97 -21.64
N ASP A 263 15.24 -27.51 -22.17
CA ASP A 263 14.75 -26.14 -22.03
C ASP A 263 14.72 -25.67 -20.56
N LEU A 264 14.21 -26.51 -19.67
CA LEU A 264 14.13 -26.19 -18.24
C LEU A 264 15.52 -26.16 -17.60
N LYS A 265 16.43 -27.06 -17.98
CA LYS A 265 17.84 -27.03 -17.53
C LYS A 265 18.53 -25.74 -17.98
N GLN A 266 18.35 -25.34 -19.23
CA GLN A 266 18.90 -24.08 -19.76
C GLN A 266 18.37 -22.87 -18.98
N LYS A 267 17.05 -22.82 -18.73
CA LYS A 267 16.42 -21.77 -17.90
C LYS A 267 16.99 -21.73 -16.48
N ILE A 268 17.13 -22.88 -15.83
CA ILE A 268 17.75 -22.99 -14.49
C ILE A 268 19.19 -22.45 -14.52
N ALA A 269 19.99 -22.83 -15.51
CA ALA A 269 21.36 -22.37 -15.66
C ALA A 269 21.43 -20.83 -15.82
N ALA A 270 20.57 -20.26 -16.67
CA ALA A 270 20.47 -18.81 -16.88
C ALA A 270 20.06 -18.06 -15.59
N TRP A 271 19.04 -18.54 -14.89
CA TRP A 271 18.58 -17.99 -13.61
C TRP A 271 19.68 -18.08 -12.53
N GLY A 272 20.36 -19.21 -12.43
CA GLY A 272 21.49 -19.40 -11.52
C GLY A 272 22.67 -18.48 -11.84
N LYS A 273 22.98 -18.25 -13.12
CA LYS A 273 24.01 -17.28 -13.55
C LYS A 273 23.65 -15.86 -13.15
N ARG A 274 22.37 -15.47 -13.25
CA ARG A 274 21.89 -14.15 -12.82
C ARG A 274 22.07 -13.94 -11.30
N ILE A 275 21.75 -14.95 -10.49
CA ILE A 275 21.97 -14.90 -9.03
C ILE A 275 23.46 -14.78 -8.71
N ARG A 276 24.31 -15.64 -9.30
CA ARG A 276 25.77 -15.61 -9.08
C ARG A 276 26.39 -14.26 -9.40
N ARG A 277 26.08 -13.69 -10.57
CA ARG A 277 26.54 -12.35 -10.98
C ARG A 277 26.15 -11.26 -9.98
N PHE A 278 24.97 -11.35 -9.38
CA PHE A 278 24.55 -10.38 -8.37
C PHE A 278 25.32 -10.55 -7.07
N ILE A 279 25.48 -11.79 -6.59
CA ILE A 279 26.22 -12.10 -5.37
C ILE A 279 27.68 -11.64 -5.52
N GLU A 280 28.33 -11.96 -6.63
CA GLU A 280 29.70 -11.53 -6.93
C GLU A 280 29.83 -10.02 -6.97
N ARG A 281 28.93 -9.31 -7.67
CA ARG A 281 28.94 -7.85 -7.70
C ARG A 281 28.77 -7.25 -6.31
N SER A 282 27.83 -7.78 -5.53
CA SER A 282 27.57 -7.30 -4.17
C SER A 282 28.75 -7.56 -3.24
N ARG A 283 29.39 -8.73 -3.37
CA ARG A 283 30.61 -9.07 -2.64
C ARG A 283 31.73 -8.11 -2.98
N ARG A 284 32.01 -7.89 -4.28
CA ARG A 284 33.04 -6.94 -4.75
C ARG A 284 32.77 -5.51 -4.27
N PHE A 285 31.51 -5.06 -4.35
CA PHE A 285 31.12 -3.74 -3.84
C PHE A 285 31.41 -3.60 -2.34
N ASN A 286 31.01 -4.60 -1.54
CA ASN A 286 31.26 -4.60 -0.10
C ASN A 286 32.76 -4.68 0.23
N GLN A 287 33.52 -5.51 -0.49
CA GLN A 287 34.98 -5.62 -0.33
C GLN A 287 35.69 -4.32 -0.69
N ASN A 288 35.33 -3.68 -1.79
CA ASN A 288 35.89 -2.38 -2.20
C ASN A 288 35.56 -1.28 -1.17
N ARG A 289 34.33 -1.27 -0.65
CA ARG A 289 33.92 -0.34 0.41
C ARG A 289 34.72 -0.57 1.69
N LEU A 290 34.90 -1.83 2.07
CA LEU A 290 35.68 -2.21 3.25
C LEU A 290 37.16 -1.87 3.06
N PHE A 291 37.73 -2.05 1.86
CA PHE A 291 39.09 -1.62 1.53
C PHE A 291 39.29 -0.11 1.72
N GLN A 292 38.31 0.70 1.31
CA GLN A 292 38.38 2.16 1.46
C GLN A 292 38.25 2.61 2.92
N SER A 293 37.44 1.93 3.73
CA SER A 293 37.22 2.33 5.13
C SER A 293 38.20 1.70 6.12
N ASP A 294 38.53 0.42 5.96
CA ASP A 294 39.31 -0.39 6.91
C ASP A 294 39.95 -1.61 6.22
N GLN A 295 41.16 -1.39 5.69
CA GLN A 295 41.92 -2.42 4.97
C GLN A 295 42.23 -3.64 5.83
N ASN A 296 42.52 -3.43 7.13
CA ASN A 296 42.83 -4.52 8.06
C ASN A 296 41.65 -5.48 8.24
N ARG A 297 40.42 -4.96 8.29
CA ARG A 297 39.22 -5.80 8.35
C ARG A 297 39.00 -6.59 7.06
N LEU A 298 39.33 -6.03 5.89
CA LEU A 298 39.23 -6.76 4.63
C LEU A 298 40.16 -7.97 4.61
N TYR A 299 41.45 -7.78 4.90
CA TYR A 299 42.43 -8.87 4.87
C TYR A 299 42.15 -9.97 5.90
N LYS A 300 41.53 -9.64 7.04
CA LYS A 300 41.05 -10.63 8.01
C LYS A 300 39.79 -11.41 7.54
N SER A 301 39.08 -10.91 6.52
CA SER A 301 37.82 -11.48 6.01
C SER A 301 37.95 -12.24 4.69
N LEU A 302 39.12 -12.20 4.07
CA LEU A 302 39.47 -12.92 2.84
C LEU A 302 39.84 -14.37 3.15
#